data_AF-A0A640XL31-F1
#
_entry.id   AF-A0A640XL31-F1
#
_cell.length_a   1.000
_cell.length_b   1.000
_cell.length_c   1.000
_cell.angle_alpha   90.00
_cell.angle_beta   90.00
_cell.angle_gamma   90.00
#
_symmetry.space_group_name_H-M   'P 1'
#
loop_
_entity.id
_entity.type
_entity.pdbx_description
1 polymer ?
#
loop_
_entity_poly.entity_id
_entity_poly.type
_entity_poly.pdbx_seq_one_letter_code
_entity_poly.pdbx_strand_id
1 'polypeptide(L)'
;MKRFSMLFTFVLALTTAVSTQGIYASPKKLNKTPPEHVYMKEKQDAPLPQEVSALSGKVVETMNSGGYTYLCIEKDGKKTWAAVLETKVAVGQEIALQPGYEMVNFTSKTLNRTFDKIIFSTGPASADSAVETKSFHGKSVSKGAEAPSGEKIQVDKAPGSDAYTVAELYAKKTELDNKNVAVKGKVVKVSSGIMGKNWLHIQDGSGNQNDGTNDLVVTSKDLADVGDIVTVNGILYKDKDFGSGYKYDVIVEQASIKK
;
A
#
# COMPACT_ATOMS: atom_id res chain seq x y z
N MET A 1 -7.87 30.64 90.72
CA MET A 1 -6.75 31.52 91.09
C MET A 1 -6.10 32.08 89.82
N LYS A 2 -5.97 33.43 89.75
CA LYS A 2 -5.06 34.27 88.92
C LYS A 2 -5.21 34.16 87.38
N ARG A 3 -5.91 35.11 86.72
CA ARG A 3 -5.50 36.46 86.19
C ARG A 3 -4.73 36.34 84.86
N PHE A 4 -5.31 36.67 83.71
CA PHE A 4 -5.55 38.00 83.06
C PHE A 4 -4.31 38.58 82.34
N SER A 5 -4.42 38.64 81.00
CA SER A 5 -3.99 39.67 80.04
C SER A 5 -2.51 40.13 80.00
N MET A 6 -1.94 40.24 78.79
CA MET A 6 -1.88 41.50 78.02
C MET A 6 -0.82 41.44 76.91
N LEU A 7 -1.22 41.87 75.70
CA LEU A 7 -0.35 42.25 74.58
C LEU A 7 0.71 43.27 75.02
N PHE A 8 1.92 43.18 74.46
CA PHE A 8 2.65 44.38 74.02
C PHE A 8 3.57 44.07 72.84
N THR A 9 3.24 44.69 71.72
CA THR A 9 4.07 44.87 70.52
C THR A 9 5.28 45.74 70.82
N PHE A 10 6.47 45.34 70.37
CA PHE A 10 7.52 46.30 70.02
C PHE A 10 8.30 45.84 68.79
N VAL A 11 8.25 46.70 67.78
CA VAL A 11 8.94 46.61 66.50
C VAL A 11 10.38 47.08 66.71
N LEU A 12 11.36 46.33 66.22
CA LEU A 12 12.65 46.91 65.83
C LEU A 12 13.17 46.21 64.58
N ALA A 13 13.22 46.99 63.49
CA ALA A 13 13.82 46.62 62.23
C ALA A 13 15.34 46.63 62.35
N LEU A 14 16.00 45.59 61.83
CA LEU A 14 17.38 45.70 61.38
C LEU A 14 17.56 44.88 60.10
N THR A 15 17.88 45.62 59.05
CA THR A 15 18.15 45.17 57.69
C THR A 15 19.52 44.51 57.58
N THR A 16 19.57 43.28 57.06
CA THR A 16 20.76 42.78 56.35
C THR A 16 20.32 42.09 55.07
N ALA A 17 20.82 42.64 53.96
CA ALA A 17 20.70 42.15 52.60
C ALA A 17 21.56 40.90 52.36
N VAL A 18 21.38 40.31 51.16
CA VAL A 18 22.20 39.29 50.47
C VAL A 18 21.74 37.85 50.70
N SER A 19 21.52 36.96 49.73
CA SER A 19 21.25 36.99 48.28
C SER A 19 20.93 35.53 47.90
N THR A 20 20.05 35.34 46.90
CA THR A 20 19.78 34.08 46.15
C THR A 20 19.13 32.94 46.96
N GLN A 21 18.05 32.29 46.54
CA GLN A 21 17.52 31.99 45.20
C GLN A 21 15.99 32.05 45.22
N GLY A 22 15.40 32.74 44.24
CA GLY A 22 13.97 32.72 44.00
C GLY A 22 13.55 31.48 43.22
N ILE A 23 12.54 30.77 43.71
CA ILE A 23 11.72 29.85 42.89
C ILE A 23 10.38 30.54 42.70
N TYR A 24 10.26 31.26 41.59
CA TYR A 24 9.00 31.78 41.06
C TYR A 24 8.49 30.81 39.99
N ALA A 25 7.17 30.62 40.00
CA ALA A 25 6.41 29.90 39.00
C ALA A 25 6.42 30.61 37.63
N SER A 26 6.61 29.82 36.56
CA SER A 26 6.26 29.94 35.11
C SER A 26 6.38 31.29 34.37
N PRO A 27 6.54 31.36 33.01
CA PRO A 27 6.63 30.30 31.99
C PRO A 27 7.86 30.46 31.07
N LYS A 28 8.64 29.39 30.86
CA LYS A 28 9.66 29.38 29.80
C LYS A 28 9.11 28.64 28.59
N LYS A 29 8.86 29.37 27.50
CA LYS A 29 8.67 28.82 26.15
C LYS A 29 9.76 27.77 25.90
N LEU A 30 9.39 26.50 25.82
CA LEU A 30 10.26 25.45 25.33
C LEU A 30 10.02 25.30 23.83
N ASN A 31 10.64 26.20 23.07
CA ASN A 31 10.98 25.92 21.69
C ASN A 31 12.15 24.92 21.74
N LYS A 32 11.85 23.63 21.62
CA LYS A 32 12.83 22.60 21.25
C LYS A 32 12.16 21.69 20.23
N THR A 33 12.37 22.04 18.97
CA THR A 33 12.36 21.11 17.85
C THR A 33 13.11 19.84 18.25
N PRO A 34 12.52 18.64 18.11
CA PRO A 34 13.23 17.40 18.34
C PRO A 34 14.49 17.33 17.44
N PRO A 35 15.60 16.75 17.93
CA PRO A 35 16.86 16.72 17.21
C PRO A 35 16.73 16.09 15.81
N GLU A 36 17.14 16.84 14.81
CA GLU A 36 17.02 16.59 13.37
C GLU A 36 17.99 15.51 12.84
N HIS A 37 18.28 14.46 13.61
CA HIS A 37 19.23 13.41 13.20
C HIS A 37 18.75 11.96 13.42
N VAL A 38 17.43 11.74 13.53
CA VAL A 38 16.86 10.37 13.55
C VAL A 38 15.90 10.09 12.37
N TYR A 39 15.78 11.02 11.43
CA TYR A 39 15.25 10.68 10.12
C TYR A 39 16.39 10.16 9.25
N MET A 40 16.35 8.85 9.00
CA MET A 40 17.12 8.27 7.92
C MET A 40 16.85 9.09 6.66
N LYS A 41 17.93 9.68 6.15
CA LYS A 41 18.00 10.36 4.87
C LYS A 41 17.46 9.39 3.82
N GLU A 42 16.21 9.58 3.43
CA GLU A 42 15.64 8.94 2.26
C GLU A 42 16.58 9.27 1.10
N LYS A 43 17.12 8.24 0.46
CA LYS A 43 17.96 8.37 -0.72
C LYS A 43 17.04 8.80 -1.86
N GLN A 44 16.75 10.08 -1.87
CA GLN A 44 15.98 10.78 -2.88
C GLN A 44 16.87 10.99 -4.10
N ASP A 45 17.09 9.91 -4.84
CA ASP A 45 17.68 9.88 -6.19
C ASP A 45 17.05 8.76 -7.05
N ALA A 46 15.90 8.22 -6.65
CA ALA A 46 15.07 7.44 -7.57
C ALA A 46 14.25 8.43 -8.41
N PRO A 47 14.37 8.44 -9.74
CA PRO A 47 13.54 9.29 -10.59
C PRO A 47 12.06 9.01 -10.29
N LEU A 48 11.27 10.07 -10.13
CA LEU A 48 9.81 9.99 -10.10
C LEU A 48 9.34 9.21 -11.35
N PRO A 49 8.37 8.28 -11.23
CA PRO A 49 7.89 7.52 -12.38
C PRO A 49 7.40 8.47 -13.47
N GLN A 50 8.14 8.55 -14.58
CA GLN A 50 7.71 9.31 -15.75
C GLN A 50 6.65 8.49 -16.49
N GLU A 51 5.53 9.13 -16.77
CA GLU A 51 4.49 8.57 -17.64
C GLU A 51 5.08 8.44 -19.05
N VAL A 52 5.28 7.20 -19.50
CA VAL A 52 5.81 6.94 -20.85
C VAL A 52 4.65 6.76 -21.81
N SER A 53 4.73 7.44 -22.95
CA SER A 53 3.80 7.27 -24.06
C SER A 53 3.71 5.80 -24.49
N ALA A 54 2.57 5.41 -25.07
CA ALA A 54 2.27 4.06 -25.53
C ALA A 54 3.47 3.39 -26.25
N LEU A 55 3.95 2.27 -25.70
CA LEU A 55 5.06 1.48 -26.26
C LEU A 55 4.52 0.53 -27.33
N SER A 56 5.16 0.44 -28.50
CA SER A 56 4.79 -0.51 -29.54
C SER A 56 5.99 -1.16 -30.21
N GLY A 57 5.79 -2.31 -30.86
CA GLY A 57 6.77 -3.03 -31.66
C GLY A 57 6.59 -4.55 -31.64
N LYS A 58 7.61 -5.26 -32.13
CA LYS A 58 7.62 -6.72 -32.22
C LYS A 58 8.09 -7.35 -30.92
N VAL A 59 7.33 -8.30 -30.39
CA VAL A 59 7.74 -9.10 -29.24
C VAL A 59 8.88 -10.03 -29.65
N VAL A 60 10.04 -9.88 -29.04
CA VAL A 60 11.24 -10.71 -29.32
C VAL A 60 11.56 -11.68 -28.18
N GLU A 61 11.03 -11.44 -26.98
CA GLU A 61 11.12 -12.35 -25.82
C GLU A 61 9.85 -12.17 -24.98
N THR A 62 9.33 -13.27 -24.43
CA THR A 62 8.22 -13.20 -23.47
C THR A 62 8.29 -14.32 -22.43
N MET A 63 7.83 -14.03 -21.23
CA MET A 63 7.72 -14.98 -20.13
C MET A 63 6.63 -14.54 -19.14
N ASN A 64 5.96 -15.50 -18.52
CA ASN A 64 4.98 -15.23 -17.46
C ASN A 64 5.61 -15.50 -16.09
N SER A 65 5.38 -14.60 -15.14
CA SER A 65 5.79 -14.80 -13.75
C SER A 65 5.08 -13.81 -12.82
N GLY A 66 4.75 -14.24 -11.61
CA GLY A 66 4.18 -13.36 -10.59
C GLY A 66 2.84 -12.70 -10.96
N GLY A 67 2.09 -13.28 -11.90
CA GLY A 67 0.85 -12.73 -12.45
C GLY A 67 1.03 -11.64 -13.52
N TYR A 68 2.24 -11.53 -14.09
CA TYR A 68 2.56 -10.62 -15.19
C TYR A 68 3.12 -11.39 -16.39
N THR A 69 2.90 -10.85 -17.58
CA THR A 69 3.64 -11.20 -18.79
C THR A 69 4.71 -10.15 -19.02
N TYR A 70 5.96 -10.58 -18.97
CA TYR A 70 7.11 -9.77 -19.33
C TYR A 70 7.34 -9.88 -20.83
N LEU A 71 7.57 -8.75 -21.47
CA LEU A 71 7.69 -8.59 -22.91
C LEU A 71 8.96 -7.81 -23.21
N CYS A 72 9.86 -8.38 -24.01
CA CYS A 72 10.91 -7.62 -24.67
C CYS A 72 10.38 -7.20 -26.04
N ILE A 73 10.13 -5.91 -26.21
CA ILE A 73 9.56 -5.33 -27.42
C ILE A 73 10.69 -4.64 -28.18
N GLU A 74 10.86 -5.03 -29.44
CA GLU A 74 11.81 -4.42 -30.36
C GLU A 74 11.08 -3.47 -31.33
N LYS A 75 11.59 -2.23 -31.41
CA LYS A 75 11.17 -1.24 -32.41
C LYS A 75 12.38 -0.48 -32.88
N ASP A 76 12.56 -0.38 -34.19
CA ASP A 76 13.69 0.31 -34.83
C ASP A 76 15.07 -0.13 -34.29
N GLY A 77 15.23 -1.44 -34.00
CA GLY A 77 16.44 -2.03 -33.44
C GLY A 77 16.66 -1.79 -31.94
N LYS A 78 15.78 -1.04 -31.26
CA LYS A 78 15.83 -0.81 -29.82
C LYS A 78 14.93 -1.80 -29.09
N LYS A 79 15.48 -2.50 -28.10
CA LYS A 79 14.76 -3.42 -27.21
C LYS A 79 14.37 -2.73 -25.92
N THR A 80 13.09 -2.83 -25.57
CA THR A 80 12.52 -2.26 -24.35
C THR A 80 11.73 -3.33 -23.61
N TRP A 81 12.00 -3.49 -22.31
CA TRP A 81 11.22 -4.39 -21.47
C TRP A 81 9.94 -3.73 -20.99
N ALA A 82 8.85 -4.48 -21.04
CA ALA A 82 7.58 -4.15 -20.41
C ALA A 82 7.07 -5.32 -19.57
N ALA A 83 6.34 -5.02 -18.50
CA ALA A 83 5.53 -5.96 -17.76
C ALA A 83 4.07 -5.53 -17.91
N VAL A 84 3.23 -6.46 -18.34
CA VAL A 84 1.78 -6.27 -18.42
C VAL A 84 1.08 -7.31 -17.57
N LEU A 85 -0.19 -7.08 -17.22
CA LEU A 85 -1.01 -8.13 -16.62
C LEU A 85 -0.94 -9.40 -17.46
N GLU A 86 -0.91 -10.56 -16.81
CA GLU A 86 -0.71 -11.83 -17.49
C GLU A 86 -1.66 -11.97 -18.70
N THR A 87 -1.08 -12.07 -19.88
CA THR A 87 -1.79 -12.08 -21.16
C THR A 87 -1.11 -13.05 -22.12
N LYS A 88 -1.91 -13.62 -23.03
CA LYS A 88 -1.39 -14.56 -24.01
C LYS A 88 -0.75 -13.78 -25.16
N VAL A 89 0.57 -13.81 -25.23
CA VAL A 89 1.37 -13.17 -26.28
C VAL A 89 2.43 -14.15 -26.77
N ALA A 90 2.71 -14.13 -28.08
CA ALA A 90 3.73 -14.98 -28.70
C ALA A 90 4.96 -14.17 -29.13
N VAL A 91 6.14 -14.81 -29.13
CA VAL A 91 7.32 -14.26 -29.79
C VAL A 91 7.02 -14.09 -31.28
N GLY A 92 7.37 -12.93 -31.82
CA GLY A 92 7.11 -12.53 -33.20
C GLY A 92 5.84 -11.71 -33.40
N GLN A 93 4.98 -11.61 -32.39
CA GLN A 93 3.75 -10.82 -32.45
C GLN A 93 4.04 -9.31 -32.42
N GLU A 94 3.38 -8.54 -33.28
CA GLU A 94 3.32 -7.08 -33.17
C GLU A 94 2.35 -6.67 -32.07
N ILE A 95 2.77 -5.77 -31.18
CA ILE A 95 1.96 -5.30 -30.07
C ILE A 95 2.11 -3.79 -29.89
N ALA A 96 1.02 -3.13 -29.54
CA ALA A 96 1.03 -1.80 -28.94
C ALA A 96 0.50 -1.94 -27.51
N LEU A 97 1.11 -1.26 -26.55
CA LEU A 97 0.72 -1.25 -25.15
C LEU A 97 0.07 0.08 -24.80
N GLN A 98 -0.84 0.04 -23.84
CA GLN A 98 -1.32 1.25 -23.16
C GLN A 98 -0.13 1.99 -22.52
N PRO A 99 -0.25 3.32 -22.29
CA PRO A 99 0.73 4.06 -21.50
C PRO A 99 1.02 3.36 -20.17
N GLY A 100 2.25 3.53 -19.69
CA GLY A 100 2.74 2.83 -18.52
C GLY A 100 3.70 3.65 -17.68
N TYR A 101 4.17 3.04 -16.60
CA TYR A 101 5.19 3.61 -15.71
C TYR A 101 6.53 2.96 -15.95
N GLU A 102 7.54 3.79 -16.17
CA GLU A 102 8.91 3.32 -16.18
C GLU A 102 9.41 3.06 -14.76
N MET A 103 9.98 1.88 -14.56
CA MET A 103 10.69 1.48 -13.36
C MET A 103 12.15 1.24 -13.70
N VAL A 104 13.05 1.80 -12.91
CA VAL A 104 14.50 1.59 -13.02
C VAL A 104 14.99 0.62 -11.95
N ASN A 105 15.96 -0.23 -12.29
CA ASN A 105 16.55 -1.23 -11.40
C ASN A 105 15.52 -2.16 -10.73
N PHE A 106 14.47 -2.52 -11.47
CA PHE A 106 13.40 -3.37 -10.95
C PHE A 106 13.87 -4.82 -10.85
N THR A 107 13.74 -5.43 -9.68
CA THR A 107 14.06 -6.86 -9.48
C THR A 107 12.79 -7.68 -9.32
N SER A 108 12.53 -8.57 -10.28
CA SER A 108 11.49 -9.58 -10.17
C SER A 108 12.01 -10.75 -9.35
N LYS A 109 11.46 -10.93 -8.14
CA LYS A 109 11.80 -12.06 -7.27
C LYS A 109 11.40 -13.40 -7.87
N THR A 110 10.27 -13.45 -8.56
CA THR A 110 9.72 -14.68 -9.13
C THR A 110 10.43 -15.11 -10.41
N LEU A 111 11.04 -14.18 -11.15
CA LEU A 111 11.94 -14.48 -12.26
C LEU A 111 13.40 -14.63 -11.84
N ASN A 112 13.74 -14.28 -10.60
CA ASN A 112 15.12 -14.13 -10.15
C ASN A 112 15.95 -13.28 -11.14
N ARG A 113 15.38 -12.17 -11.61
CA ARG A 113 15.95 -11.30 -12.65
C ARG A 113 15.80 -9.83 -12.30
N THR A 114 16.85 -9.06 -12.54
CA THR A 114 16.85 -7.60 -12.46
C THR A 114 16.79 -6.99 -13.86
N PHE A 115 15.98 -5.95 -14.00
CA PHE A 115 15.81 -5.15 -15.20
C PHE A 115 16.32 -3.75 -14.91
N ASP A 116 17.31 -3.29 -15.68
CA ASP A 116 17.83 -1.91 -15.57
C ASP A 116 16.71 -0.89 -15.78
N LYS A 117 15.80 -1.20 -16.71
CA LYS A 117 14.59 -0.44 -17.02
C LYS A 117 13.48 -1.38 -17.48
N ILE A 118 12.26 -1.17 -16.98
CA ILE A 118 11.06 -1.89 -17.41
C ILE A 118 9.82 -0.99 -17.33
N ILE A 119 8.91 -1.11 -18.28
CA ILE A 119 7.67 -0.34 -18.31
C ILE A 119 6.51 -1.21 -17.80
N PHE A 120 5.84 -0.77 -16.74
CA PHE A 120 4.62 -1.40 -16.25
C PHE A 120 3.41 -0.77 -16.94
N SER A 121 2.73 -1.55 -17.77
CA SER A 121 1.51 -1.14 -18.49
C SER A 121 0.37 -2.09 -18.15
N THR A 122 -0.89 -1.68 -18.35
CA THR A 122 -2.05 -2.54 -18.10
C THR A 122 -2.31 -3.56 -19.20
N GLY A 123 -1.71 -3.42 -20.38
CA GLY A 123 -1.84 -4.40 -21.46
C GLY A 123 -1.88 -3.78 -22.85
N PRO A 124 -2.30 -4.57 -23.86
CA PRO A 124 -2.34 -4.14 -25.25
C PRO A 124 -3.31 -2.96 -25.49
N ALA A 125 -2.89 -2.00 -26.31
CA ALA A 125 -3.74 -0.96 -26.88
C ALA A 125 -4.40 -1.49 -28.16
N SER A 126 -5.62 -2.03 -28.07
CA SER A 126 -6.41 -2.39 -29.25
C SER A 126 -7.33 -1.23 -29.66
N ALA A 127 -7.48 -1.01 -30.97
CA ALA A 127 -8.40 -0.03 -31.56
C ALA A 127 -9.89 -0.46 -31.51
N ASP A 128 -10.20 -1.67 -31.05
CA ASP A 128 -11.55 -2.18 -30.78
C ASP A 128 -11.88 -2.17 -29.27
N SER A 129 -11.55 -1.08 -28.59
CA SER A 129 -12.00 -0.82 -27.21
C SER A 129 -12.71 0.52 -27.13
N ALA A 130 -13.71 0.71 -27.99
CA ALA A 130 -14.95 1.33 -27.57
C ALA A 130 -15.81 0.26 -26.90
N VAL A 131 -15.42 -0.18 -25.70
CA VAL A 131 -16.32 -0.88 -24.79
C VAL A 131 -16.15 -0.19 -23.46
N GLU A 132 -17.25 0.45 -23.05
CA GLU A 132 -17.58 0.92 -21.72
C GLU A 132 -16.50 0.74 -20.64
N THR A 133 -16.25 1.84 -19.93
CA THR A 133 -15.81 1.89 -18.54
C THR A 133 -16.71 0.99 -17.67
N LYS A 134 -16.55 -0.32 -17.76
CA LYS A 134 -17.01 -1.28 -16.76
C LYS A 134 -15.75 -1.73 -16.05
N SER A 135 -15.70 -1.35 -14.78
CA SER A 135 -14.78 -1.87 -13.78
C SER A 135 -14.67 -3.39 -13.98
N PHE A 136 -13.50 -3.88 -14.41
CA PHE A 136 -13.27 -5.30 -14.65
C PHE A 136 -13.01 -5.99 -13.32
N HIS A 137 -14.08 -6.13 -12.56
CA HIS A 137 -14.23 -7.24 -11.64
C HIS A 137 -14.58 -8.48 -12.48
N GLY A 138 -13.70 -9.48 -12.48
CA GLY A 138 -14.03 -10.83 -12.95
C GLY A 138 -13.10 -11.40 -14.02
N LYS A 139 -12.39 -12.47 -13.62
CA LYS A 139 -11.57 -13.41 -14.43
C LYS A 139 -10.26 -12.86 -15.00
N SER A 140 -9.24 -12.80 -14.14
CA SER A 140 -7.86 -13.06 -14.56
C SER A 140 -7.49 -14.47 -14.14
N VAL A 141 -7.05 -15.30 -15.10
CA VAL A 141 -6.32 -16.54 -14.82
C VAL A 141 -4.86 -16.11 -14.70
N SER A 142 -4.36 -15.99 -13.47
CA SER A 142 -2.99 -15.54 -13.17
C SER A 142 -2.22 -16.68 -12.52
N LYS A 143 -1.15 -17.19 -13.13
CA LYS A 143 -0.23 -18.11 -12.44
C LYS A 143 0.73 -17.31 -11.54
N GLY A 144 0.19 -16.63 -10.53
CA GLY A 144 0.89 -16.46 -9.26
C GLY A 144 0.91 -17.81 -8.54
N ALA A 145 1.56 -17.90 -7.37
CA ALA A 145 1.09 -18.92 -6.43
C ALA A 145 -0.38 -18.58 -6.18
N GLU A 146 -1.27 -19.38 -6.73
CA GLU A 146 -2.70 -19.21 -6.70
C GLU A 146 -3.23 -20.47 -6.04
N ALA A 147 -4.08 -20.31 -5.02
CA ALA A 147 -4.73 -21.46 -4.42
C ALA A 147 -5.58 -22.18 -5.50
N PRO A 148 -5.66 -23.52 -5.50
CA PRO A 148 -6.48 -24.24 -6.47
C PRO A 148 -7.92 -23.70 -6.47
N SER A 149 -8.37 -23.22 -7.63
CA SER A 149 -9.72 -22.70 -7.86
C SER A 149 -10.73 -23.84 -7.69
N GLY A 150 -11.46 -23.84 -6.57
CA GLY A 150 -12.45 -24.87 -6.23
C GLY A 150 -12.67 -25.05 -4.72
N GLU A 151 -11.78 -24.55 -3.88
CA GLU A 151 -11.98 -24.55 -2.43
C GLU A 151 -12.96 -23.45 -2.03
N LYS A 152 -14.04 -23.81 -1.35
CA LYS A 152 -14.97 -22.83 -0.76
C LYS A 152 -14.24 -22.12 0.39
N ILE A 153 -13.79 -20.90 0.14
CA ILE A 153 -13.19 -20.04 1.17
C ILE A 153 -14.30 -19.60 2.12
N GLN A 154 -14.11 -19.84 3.41
CA GLN A 154 -14.99 -19.36 4.46
C GLN A 154 -14.13 -19.07 5.69
N VAL A 155 -13.94 -17.78 5.99
CA VAL A 155 -13.13 -17.31 7.10
C VAL A 155 -14.00 -16.44 8.00
N ASP A 156 -13.98 -16.70 9.30
CA ASP A 156 -14.73 -15.89 10.26
C ASP A 156 -14.21 -14.45 10.29
N LYS A 157 -15.14 -13.52 10.46
CA LYS A 157 -14.85 -12.09 10.64
C LYS A 157 -13.85 -11.89 11.79
N ALA A 158 -12.91 -10.95 11.62
CA ALA A 158 -11.98 -10.61 12.69
C ALA A 158 -12.73 -10.07 13.94
N PRO A 159 -12.21 -10.27 15.15
CA PRO A 159 -12.76 -9.61 16.33
C PRO A 159 -12.35 -8.13 16.33
N GLY A 160 -13.23 -7.25 16.82
CA GLY A 160 -12.95 -5.81 16.96
C GLY A 160 -14.07 -4.93 16.43
N SER A 161 -14.14 -3.70 16.93
CA SER A 161 -15.13 -2.72 16.47
C SER A 161 -14.79 -2.14 15.09
N ASP A 162 -13.51 -2.18 14.72
CA ASP A 162 -12.96 -1.79 13.42
C ASP A 162 -12.77 -2.99 12.48
N ALA A 163 -13.31 -4.16 12.86
CA ALA A 163 -13.26 -5.36 12.05
C ALA A 163 -14.44 -5.44 11.07
N TYR A 164 -14.13 -5.84 9.85
CA TYR A 164 -15.09 -6.00 8.75
C TYR A 164 -14.77 -7.28 7.96
N THR A 165 -15.80 -7.84 7.35
CA THR A 165 -15.67 -8.80 6.25
C THR A 165 -15.30 -8.08 4.95
N VAL A 166 -14.78 -8.80 3.97
CA VAL A 166 -14.46 -8.25 2.65
C VAL A 166 -15.69 -7.59 2.02
N ALA A 167 -16.85 -8.25 2.03
CA ALA A 167 -18.09 -7.69 1.51
C ALA A 167 -18.52 -6.40 2.23
N GLU A 168 -18.37 -6.33 3.56
CA GLU A 168 -18.67 -5.12 4.32
C GLU A 168 -17.75 -3.96 3.96
N LEU A 169 -16.45 -4.21 3.70
CA LEU A 169 -15.52 -3.17 3.26
C LEU A 169 -15.93 -2.57 1.91
N TYR A 170 -16.35 -3.41 0.96
CA TYR A 170 -16.90 -2.95 -0.32
C TYR A 170 -18.20 -2.17 -0.16
N ALA A 171 -19.13 -2.67 0.68
CA ALA A 171 -20.41 -2.01 0.91
C ALA A 171 -20.27 -0.66 1.64
N LYS A 172 -19.29 -0.56 2.57
CA LYS A 172 -19.06 0.63 3.41
C LYS A 172 -17.88 1.49 2.95
N LYS A 173 -17.39 1.29 1.73
CA LYS A 173 -16.19 1.98 1.21
C LYS A 173 -16.22 3.50 1.36
N THR A 174 -17.40 4.12 1.23
CA THR A 174 -17.57 5.58 1.41
C THR A 174 -17.43 6.01 2.87
N GLU A 175 -17.88 5.19 3.83
CA GLU A 175 -17.78 5.48 5.28
C GLU A 175 -16.37 5.22 5.80
N LEU A 176 -15.71 4.20 5.25
CA LEU A 176 -14.42 3.70 5.73
C LEU A 176 -13.21 4.32 5.01
N ASP A 177 -13.44 5.21 4.05
CA ASP A 177 -12.36 5.86 3.32
C ASP A 177 -11.44 6.64 4.26
N ASN A 178 -10.14 6.42 4.13
CA ASN A 178 -9.08 6.92 5.01
C ASN A 178 -9.21 6.48 6.47
N LYS A 179 -9.92 5.38 6.77
CA LYS A 179 -10.03 4.81 8.12
C LYS A 179 -9.18 3.58 8.26
N ASN A 180 -8.72 3.36 9.50
CA ASN A 180 -8.10 2.10 9.86
C ASN A 180 -9.18 1.03 9.95
N VAL A 181 -8.93 -0.11 9.30
CA VAL A 181 -9.81 -1.26 9.29
C VAL A 181 -9.02 -2.52 9.60
N ALA A 182 -9.70 -3.50 10.21
CA ALA A 182 -9.21 -4.84 10.39
C ALA A 182 -10.03 -5.82 9.52
N VAL A 183 -9.36 -6.76 8.87
CA VAL A 183 -10.00 -7.81 8.08
C VAL A 183 -9.24 -9.11 8.24
N LYS A 184 -9.96 -10.21 8.43
CA LYS A 184 -9.37 -11.55 8.48
C LYS A 184 -9.76 -12.30 7.21
N GLY A 185 -8.80 -12.90 6.55
CA GLY A 185 -9.06 -13.65 5.32
C GLY A 185 -7.89 -14.52 4.90
N LYS A 186 -8.16 -15.39 3.94
CA LYS A 186 -7.18 -16.27 3.31
C LYS A 186 -6.47 -15.50 2.19
N VAL A 187 -5.13 -15.53 2.20
CA VAL A 187 -4.31 -15.00 1.12
C VAL A 187 -4.43 -15.94 -0.09
N VAL A 188 -4.94 -15.42 -1.20
CA VAL A 188 -5.17 -16.22 -2.42
C VAL A 188 -4.14 -15.96 -3.51
N LYS A 189 -3.49 -14.79 -3.50
CA LYS A 189 -2.42 -14.41 -4.42
C LYS A 189 -1.48 -13.41 -3.77
N VAL A 190 -0.19 -13.52 -4.07
CA VAL A 190 0.85 -12.60 -3.59
C VAL A 190 1.76 -12.18 -4.73
N SER A 191 1.97 -10.88 -4.87
CA SER A 191 2.96 -10.27 -5.75
C SER A 191 3.88 -9.36 -4.93
N SER A 192 5.12 -9.81 -4.73
CA SER A 192 6.09 -9.14 -3.84
C SER A 192 7.03 -8.18 -4.57
N GLY A 193 7.37 -7.06 -3.94
CA GLY A 193 8.41 -6.12 -4.42
C GLY A 193 7.96 -5.13 -5.49
N ILE A 194 6.65 -4.94 -5.68
CA ILE A 194 6.11 -3.98 -6.64
C ILE A 194 5.98 -2.63 -5.93
N MET A 195 6.63 -1.59 -6.48
CA MET A 195 6.71 -0.25 -5.88
C MET A 195 7.22 -0.28 -4.41
N GLY A 196 8.14 -1.20 -4.09
CA GLY A 196 8.67 -1.35 -2.74
C GLY A 196 7.69 -1.95 -1.72
N LYS A 197 6.56 -2.52 -2.17
CA LYS A 197 5.53 -3.14 -1.33
C LYS A 197 5.23 -4.57 -1.78
N ASN A 198 4.61 -5.33 -0.91
CA ASN A 198 3.97 -6.60 -1.23
C ASN A 198 2.48 -6.34 -1.46
N TRP A 199 1.94 -6.95 -2.51
CA TRP A 199 0.54 -6.86 -2.90
C TRP A 199 -0.10 -8.23 -2.66
N LEU A 200 -1.11 -8.26 -1.82
CA LEU A 200 -1.81 -9.46 -1.41
C LEU A 200 -3.26 -9.35 -1.87
N HIS A 201 -3.78 -10.43 -2.42
CA HIS A 201 -5.21 -10.62 -2.61
C HIS A 201 -5.71 -11.50 -1.47
N ILE A 202 -6.75 -11.04 -0.78
CA ILE A 202 -7.30 -11.70 0.41
C ILE A 202 -8.80 -11.91 0.21
N GLN A 203 -9.28 -13.11 0.54
CA GLN A 203 -10.69 -13.48 0.47
C GLN A 203 -11.14 -14.10 1.80
N ASP A 204 -12.35 -13.78 2.24
CA ASP A 204 -12.97 -14.39 3.44
C ASP A 204 -14.22 -15.23 3.11
N GLY A 205 -14.65 -15.21 1.84
CA GLY A 205 -15.84 -15.91 1.36
C GLY A 205 -17.16 -15.13 1.48
N SER A 206 -17.12 -13.89 1.99
CA SER A 206 -18.33 -13.07 2.18
C SER A 206 -18.84 -12.38 0.91
N GLY A 207 -17.94 -12.10 -0.04
CA GLY A 207 -18.25 -11.32 -1.23
C GLY A 207 -18.64 -12.15 -2.46
N ASN A 208 -18.98 -11.47 -3.55
CA ASN A 208 -19.43 -12.08 -4.80
C ASN A 208 -18.38 -11.94 -5.91
N GLN A 209 -17.99 -13.06 -6.52
CA GLN A 209 -17.03 -13.07 -7.62
C GLN A 209 -17.53 -12.37 -8.88
N ASN A 210 -18.83 -12.42 -9.17
CA ASN A 210 -19.41 -11.78 -10.35
C ASN A 210 -19.38 -10.26 -10.24
N ASP A 211 -19.43 -9.74 -9.02
CA ASP A 211 -19.34 -8.31 -8.73
C ASP A 211 -17.89 -7.93 -8.34
N GLY A 212 -17.00 -8.92 -8.24
CA GLY A 212 -15.63 -8.91 -7.74
C GLY A 212 -15.44 -8.27 -6.35
N THR A 213 -16.50 -8.25 -5.56
CA THR A 213 -16.48 -7.85 -4.15
C THR A 213 -15.99 -8.98 -3.23
N ASN A 214 -15.53 -10.10 -3.80
CA ASN A 214 -15.00 -11.25 -3.06
C ASN A 214 -13.50 -11.16 -2.77
N ASP A 215 -12.79 -10.23 -3.40
CA ASP A 215 -11.33 -10.16 -3.39
C ASP A 215 -10.85 -8.78 -2.96
N LEU A 216 -10.15 -8.72 -1.82
CA LEU A 216 -9.58 -7.48 -1.31
C LEU A 216 -8.10 -7.40 -1.64
N VAL A 217 -7.70 -6.30 -2.28
CA VAL A 217 -6.28 -5.98 -2.49
C VAL A 217 -5.72 -5.27 -1.26
N VAL A 218 -4.57 -5.75 -0.80
CA VAL A 218 -3.86 -5.23 0.37
C VAL A 218 -2.41 -4.94 0.01
N THR A 219 -1.89 -3.78 0.39
CA THR A 219 -0.45 -3.47 0.31
C THR A 219 0.22 -3.44 1.67
N SER A 220 1.33 -4.16 1.82
CA SER A 220 2.07 -4.30 3.08
C SER A 220 3.59 -4.32 2.85
N LYS A 221 4.36 -4.04 3.91
CA LYS A 221 5.78 -4.39 3.98
C LYS A 221 6.02 -5.78 4.56
N ASP A 222 5.04 -6.31 5.28
CA ASP A 222 5.07 -7.65 5.86
C ASP A 222 4.88 -8.70 4.76
N LEU A 223 5.35 -9.91 5.04
CA LEU A 223 5.23 -11.06 4.15
C LEU A 223 4.09 -11.97 4.61
N ALA A 224 3.34 -12.51 3.65
CA ALA A 224 2.44 -13.63 3.85
C ALA A 224 2.53 -14.55 2.63
N ASP A 225 2.18 -15.80 2.85
CA ASP A 225 2.21 -16.84 1.84
C ASP A 225 0.79 -17.18 1.38
N VAL A 226 0.68 -17.69 0.15
CA VAL A 226 -0.62 -18.10 -0.39
C VAL A 226 -1.13 -19.30 0.40
N GLY A 227 -2.39 -19.21 0.83
CA GLY A 227 -3.03 -20.18 1.71
C GLY A 227 -3.07 -19.76 3.18
N ASP A 228 -2.25 -18.78 3.60
CA ASP A 228 -2.28 -18.27 4.97
C ASP A 228 -3.65 -17.63 5.28
N ILE A 229 -4.19 -17.90 6.46
CA ILE A 229 -5.28 -17.11 7.03
C ILE A 229 -4.63 -16.03 7.89
N VAL A 230 -4.84 -14.77 7.52
CA VAL A 230 -4.20 -13.62 8.17
C VAL A 230 -5.23 -12.63 8.66
N THR A 231 -4.89 -11.90 9.73
CA THR A 231 -5.57 -10.66 10.12
C THR A 231 -4.74 -9.47 9.66
N VAL A 232 -5.32 -8.69 8.75
CA VAL A 232 -4.77 -7.46 8.19
C VAL A 232 -5.31 -6.27 8.96
N ASN A 233 -4.44 -5.33 9.31
CA ASN A 233 -4.81 -4.03 9.86
C ASN A 233 -4.17 -2.94 9.01
N GLY A 234 -4.95 -2.03 8.43
CA GLY A 234 -4.40 -0.97 7.59
C GLY A 234 -5.44 0.10 7.24
N ILE A 235 -5.06 1.03 6.37
CA ILE A 235 -5.93 2.15 5.97
C ILE A 235 -6.70 1.76 4.72
N LEU A 236 -8.02 1.79 4.78
CA LEU A 236 -8.87 1.60 3.61
C LEU A 236 -8.89 2.88 2.77
N TYR A 237 -8.71 2.73 1.47
CA TYR A 237 -8.94 3.77 0.47
C TYR A 237 -9.99 3.29 -0.51
N LYS A 238 -10.90 4.20 -0.86
CA LYS A 238 -11.81 3.98 -2.00
C LYS A 238 -11.26 4.66 -3.26
N ASP A 239 -11.65 4.14 -4.42
CA ASP A 239 -11.38 4.74 -5.73
C ASP A 239 -9.88 5.08 -5.94
N LYS A 240 -8.99 4.24 -5.41
CA LYS A 240 -7.55 4.48 -5.44
C LYS A 240 -7.03 4.28 -6.86
N ASP A 241 -6.42 5.33 -7.41
CA ASP A 241 -5.82 5.32 -8.74
C ASP A 241 -4.30 5.42 -8.64
N PHE A 242 -3.61 4.37 -9.07
CA PHE A 242 -2.15 4.38 -9.25
C PHE A 242 -1.76 4.77 -10.69
N GLY A 243 -2.76 5.08 -11.54
CA GLY A 243 -2.68 5.44 -12.94
C GLY A 243 -2.29 4.27 -13.85
N SER A 244 -2.09 4.54 -15.15
CA SER A 244 -1.92 3.52 -16.20
C SER A 244 -3.01 2.43 -16.23
N GLY A 245 -4.17 2.67 -15.61
CA GLY A 245 -5.28 1.72 -15.48
C GLY A 245 -5.27 0.85 -14.20
N TYR A 246 -4.30 1.04 -13.30
CA TYR A 246 -4.29 0.40 -11.98
C TYR A 246 -5.20 1.14 -11.00
N LYS A 247 -6.49 0.82 -11.05
CA LYS A 247 -7.54 1.41 -10.22
C LYS A 247 -8.18 0.38 -9.31
N TYR A 248 -8.44 0.75 -8.07
CA TYR A 248 -9.03 -0.11 -7.06
C TYR A 248 -10.23 0.60 -6.42
N ASP A 249 -11.42 0.01 -6.57
CA ASP A 249 -12.64 0.51 -5.92
C ASP A 249 -12.49 0.52 -4.39
N VAL A 250 -11.80 -0.50 -3.86
CA VAL A 250 -11.39 -0.64 -2.46
C VAL A 250 -9.99 -1.24 -2.40
N ILE A 251 -9.12 -0.64 -1.60
CA ILE A 251 -7.79 -1.18 -1.28
C ILE A 251 -7.45 -0.88 0.17
N VAL A 252 -6.74 -1.78 0.85
CA VAL A 252 -6.15 -1.51 2.16
C VAL A 252 -4.65 -1.30 1.99
N GLU A 253 -4.14 -0.12 2.32
CA GLU A 253 -2.71 0.18 2.25
C GLU A 253 -2.04 0.26 3.61
N GLN A 254 -0.71 0.19 3.59
CA GLN A 254 0.15 0.27 4.77
C GLN A 254 -0.21 -0.78 5.83
N ALA A 255 -0.67 -1.94 5.36
CA ALA A 255 -1.17 -2.99 6.21
C ALA A 255 -0.05 -3.60 7.06
N SER A 256 -0.37 -3.86 8.33
CA SER A 256 0.35 -4.82 9.18
C SER A 256 -0.36 -6.17 9.13
N ILE A 257 0.41 -7.25 9.02
CA ILE A 257 -0.11 -8.62 8.86
C ILE A 257 0.19 -9.43 10.13
N LYS A 258 -0.85 -10.10 10.66
CA LYS A 258 -0.73 -11.09 11.73
C LYS A 258 -1.26 -12.45 11.25
N LYS A 259 -0.50 -13.52 11.45
CA LYS A 259 -0.92 -14.90 11.15
C LYS A 259 -1.60 -15.52 12.36
#